data_AF-A0A2U2I4F7-F1
#
_entry.id   AF-A0A2U2I4F7-F1
#
_cell.length_a   1.000
_cell.length_b   1.000
_cell.length_c   1.000
_cell.angle_alpha   90.00
_cell.angle_beta   90.00
_cell.angle_gamma   90.00
#
_symmetry.space_group_name_H-M   'P 1'
#
loop_
_entity.id
_entity.type
_entity.pdbx_description
1 polymer ?
#
loop_
_entity_poly.entity_id
_entity_poly.type
_entity_poly.pdbx_seq_one_letter_code
_entity_poly.pdbx_strand_id
1 'polypeptide(L)'
;MDHFLVWDTVSMAWTEVGLSSADYPKIALELRANYSTWEEVNEIIMGDVLGSFAVKSAFFPLALIPLIGMFLITPFPDWGYEKSYLQKRMMRWQRLPRWQHYLNPVRLVGYPIAYLFSLSLRHKLKAAYFSQTPTNAELGRSTL
;
A
#
# COMPACT_ATOMS: atom_id res chain seq x y z
N MET A 1 4.95 -13.43 9.19
CA MET A 1 6.00 -12.82 8.35
C MET A 1 5.92 -11.32 8.54
N ASP A 2 7.04 -10.60 8.56
CA ASP A 2 6.98 -9.14 8.58
C ASP A 2 6.52 -8.67 7.18
N HIS A 3 5.30 -8.15 7.08
CA HIS A 3 4.70 -7.69 5.83
C HIS A 3 5.24 -6.32 5.38
N PHE A 4 6.38 -5.89 5.92
CA PHE A 4 6.99 -4.58 5.69
C PHE A 4 7.10 -4.22 4.21
N LEU A 5 7.46 -5.16 3.31
CA LEU A 5 7.56 -4.89 1.88
C LEU A 5 6.26 -4.31 1.28
N VAL A 6 5.11 -4.89 1.64
CA VAL A 6 3.79 -4.42 1.18
C VAL A 6 3.46 -3.07 1.79
N TRP A 7 3.76 -2.90 3.09
CA TRP A 7 3.55 -1.64 3.80
C TRP A 7 4.37 -0.50 3.22
N ASP A 8 5.65 -0.74 2.94
CA ASP A 8 6.58 0.23 2.38
C ASP A 8 6.18 0.62 0.96
N THR A 9 5.89 -0.36 0.11
CA THR A 9 5.41 -0.15 -1.27
C THR A 9 4.18 0.74 -1.31
N VAL A 10 3.14 0.42 -0.53
CA VAL A 10 1.89 1.18 -0.54
C VAL A 10 2.07 2.55 0.08
N SER A 11 2.88 2.66 1.14
CA SER A 11 3.15 3.95 1.78
C SER A 11 3.97 4.87 0.87
N MET A 12 4.92 4.33 0.10
CA MET A 12 5.72 5.07 -0.88
C MET A 12 4.87 5.58 -2.04
N ALA A 13 3.90 4.80 -2.49
CA ALA A 13 2.92 5.24 -3.49
C ALA A 13 2.02 6.39 -3.01
N TRP A 14 1.98 6.63 -1.70
CA TRP A 14 1.23 7.71 -1.05
C TRP A 14 2.16 8.79 -0.47
N THR A 15 3.22 9.08 -1.20
CA THR A 15 4.11 10.24 -1.01
C THR A 15 3.83 11.26 -2.11
N GLU A 16 4.41 12.46 -2.00
CA GLU A 16 4.32 13.45 -3.08
C GLU A 16 4.96 12.95 -4.39
N VAL A 17 6.09 12.24 -4.28
CA VAL A 17 6.84 11.70 -5.43
C VAL A 17 6.15 10.45 -6.00
N GLY A 18 5.58 9.62 -5.15
CA GLY A 18 4.94 8.36 -5.53
C GLY A 18 5.91 7.31 -6.09
N LEU A 19 5.36 6.29 -6.74
CA LEU A 19 6.13 5.27 -7.46
C LEU A 19 6.19 5.59 -8.96
N SER A 20 7.40 5.52 -9.54
CA SER A 20 7.59 5.62 -10.97
C SER A 20 7.17 4.33 -11.68
N SER A 21 6.95 4.38 -13.00
CA SER A 21 6.62 3.20 -13.80
C SER A 21 7.72 2.13 -13.77
N ALA A 22 8.98 2.53 -13.58
CA ALA A 22 10.14 1.64 -13.50
C ALA A 22 10.24 0.89 -12.16
N ASP A 23 9.53 1.33 -11.12
CA ASP A 23 9.57 0.71 -9.80
C ASP A 23 8.66 -0.52 -9.72
N TYR A 24 7.51 -0.48 -10.42
CA TYR A 24 6.52 -1.57 -10.38
C TYR A 24 7.09 -2.94 -10.77
N PRO A 25 7.88 -3.10 -11.84
CA PRO A 25 8.47 -4.39 -12.20
C PRO A 25 9.42 -4.93 -11.12
N LYS A 26 10.20 -4.06 -10.47
CA LYS A 26 11.17 -4.45 -9.42
C LYS A 26 10.44 -4.91 -8.16
N ILE A 27 9.47 -4.12 -7.72
CA ILE A 27 8.64 -4.44 -6.55
C ILE A 27 7.84 -5.72 -6.80
N ALA A 28 7.30 -5.92 -8.00
CA ALA A 28 6.57 -7.13 -8.36
C ALA A 28 7.44 -8.40 -8.25
N LEU A 29 8.73 -8.33 -8.64
CA LEU A 29 9.66 -9.44 -8.48
C LEU A 29 9.90 -9.77 -7.00
N GLU A 30 10.13 -8.76 -6.17
CA GLU A 30 10.31 -8.95 -4.73
C GLU A 30 9.05 -9.50 -4.07
N LEU A 31 7.86 -9.04 -4.46
CA LEU A 31 6.60 -9.57 -3.96
C LEU A 31 6.43 -11.04 -4.33
N ARG A 32 6.74 -11.44 -5.57
CA ARG A 32 6.67 -12.86 -5.98
C ARG A 32 7.67 -13.76 -5.26
N ALA A 33 8.82 -13.22 -4.86
CA ALA A 33 9.79 -13.97 -4.08
C ALA A 33 9.33 -14.23 -2.63
N ASN A 34 8.44 -13.37 -2.10
CA ASN A 34 8.02 -13.41 -0.69
C ASN A 34 6.57 -13.85 -0.48
N TYR A 35 5.73 -13.81 -1.52
CA TYR A 35 4.30 -14.10 -1.45
C TYR A 35 3.90 -15.08 -2.54
N SER A 36 3.01 -16.00 -2.18
CA SER A 36 2.61 -17.11 -3.05
C SER A 36 1.65 -16.66 -4.15
N THR A 37 0.75 -15.73 -3.83
CA THR A 37 -0.33 -15.28 -4.71
C THR A 37 -0.51 -13.77 -4.64
N TRP A 38 -1.09 -13.20 -5.69
CA TRP A 38 -1.49 -11.79 -5.67
C TRP A 38 -2.58 -11.53 -4.61
N GLU A 39 -3.44 -12.52 -4.39
CA GLU A 39 -4.53 -12.46 -3.41
C GLU A 39 -3.98 -12.24 -2.00
N GLU A 40 -2.91 -12.93 -1.62
CA GLU A 40 -2.21 -12.74 -0.35
C GLU A 40 -1.69 -11.30 -0.20
N VAL A 41 -1.00 -10.78 -1.22
CA VAL A 41 -0.54 -9.38 -1.25
C VAL A 41 -1.71 -8.42 -1.11
N ASN A 42 -2.77 -8.63 -1.88
CA ASN A 42 -3.94 -7.76 -1.90
C ASN A 42 -4.70 -7.79 -0.57
N GLU A 43 -4.78 -8.93 0.11
CA GLU A 43 -5.36 -9.04 1.45
C GLU A 43 -4.57 -8.24 2.48
N ILE A 44 -3.23 -8.23 2.40
CA ILE A 44 -2.39 -7.41 3.27
C ILE A 44 -2.60 -5.92 2.97
N ILE A 45 -2.63 -5.52 1.69
CA ILE A 45 -2.90 -4.12 1.31
C ILE A 45 -4.24 -3.70 1.91
N MET A 46 -5.30 -4.46 1.63
CA MET A 46 -6.67 -4.14 1.99
C MET A 46 -6.93 -4.21 3.50
N GLY A 47 -6.44 -5.25 4.16
CA GLY A 47 -6.71 -5.55 5.56
C GLY A 47 -5.80 -4.79 6.51
N ASP A 48 -4.52 -4.62 6.15
CA ASP A 48 -3.53 -4.09 7.07
C ASP A 48 -3.17 -2.64 6.73
N VAL A 49 -2.73 -2.37 5.50
CA VAL A 49 -2.25 -1.04 5.14
C VAL A 49 -3.40 -0.04 5.07
N LEU A 50 -4.44 -0.31 4.27
CA LEU A 50 -5.58 0.60 4.13
C LEU A 50 -6.29 0.81 5.47
N GLY A 51 -6.48 -0.27 6.24
CA GLY A 51 -7.06 -0.21 7.58
C GLY A 51 -6.27 0.72 8.51
N SER A 52 -4.94 0.59 8.51
CA SER A 52 -4.08 1.43 9.35
C SER A 52 -4.05 2.88 8.93
N PHE A 53 -4.21 3.17 7.65
CA PHE A 53 -4.19 4.53 7.13
C PHE A 53 -5.58 5.18 7.08
N ALA A 54 -6.65 4.41 7.22
CA ALA A 54 -8.03 4.89 7.20
C ALA A 54 -8.24 6.13 8.08
N VAL A 55 -7.70 6.14 9.31
CA VAL A 55 -7.82 7.32 10.20
C VAL A 55 -7.23 8.57 9.53
N LYS A 56 -6.02 8.48 8.96
CA LYS A 56 -5.40 9.61 8.26
C LYS A 56 -6.20 10.00 7.02
N SER A 57 -6.64 9.00 6.24
CA SER A 57 -7.42 9.22 5.02
C SER A 57 -8.77 9.90 5.29
N ALA A 58 -9.37 9.71 6.46
CA ALA A 58 -10.61 10.39 6.85
C ALA A 58 -10.46 11.93 6.89
N PHE A 59 -9.28 12.43 7.26
CA PHE A 59 -9.00 13.87 7.33
C PHE A 59 -8.49 14.44 6.01
N PHE A 60 -8.18 13.60 5.01
CA PHE A 60 -7.65 14.03 3.73
C PHE A 60 -8.56 15.03 2.99
N PRO A 61 -9.89 14.84 2.92
CA PRO A 61 -10.78 15.81 2.28
C PRO A 61 -10.79 17.19 2.96
N LEU A 62 -10.52 17.24 4.27
CA LEU A 62 -10.43 18.51 5.00
C LEU A 62 -9.19 19.31 4.59
N ALA A 63 -8.10 18.63 4.23
CA ALA A 63 -6.90 19.26 3.69
C ALA A 63 -7.13 19.84 2.27
N LEU A 64 -8.15 19.39 1.55
CA LEU A 64 -8.53 19.91 0.22
C LEU A 64 -9.40 21.17 0.28
N ILE A 65 -9.89 21.56 1.46
CA ILE A 65 -10.63 22.81 1.64
C ILE A 65 -9.63 23.97 1.57
N PRO A 66 -9.68 24.87 0.57
CA PRO A 66 -8.60 25.84 0.31
C PRO A 66 -8.25 26.75 1.50
N LEU A 67 -9.25 27.12 2.33
CA LEU A 67 -9.05 27.93 3.53
C LEU A 67 -8.25 27.20 4.64
N ILE A 68 -8.35 25.88 4.68
CA ILE A 68 -7.73 25.00 5.68
C ILE A 68 -6.42 24.40 5.12
N GLY A 69 -6.39 24.06 3.83
CA GLY A 69 -5.23 23.60 3.09
C GLY A 69 -4.11 24.64 2.95
N MET A 70 -4.43 25.94 3.01
CA MET A 70 -3.41 27.00 3.04
C MET A 70 -2.58 26.99 4.34
N PHE A 71 -3.12 26.45 5.43
CA PHE A 71 -2.43 26.30 6.71
C PHE A 71 -1.90 24.88 6.97
N LEU A 72 -2.45 23.87 6.27
CA LEU A 72 -1.99 22.49 6.35
C LEU A 72 -0.91 22.25 5.28
N ILE A 73 0.34 22.24 5.74
CA ILE A 73 1.48 21.57 5.10
C ILE A 73 1.01 20.24 4.50
N THR A 74 1.45 19.94 3.27
CA THR A 74 1.08 18.75 2.48
C THR A 74 0.89 17.51 3.37
N PRO A 75 -0.27 16.83 3.31
CA PRO A 75 -0.58 15.69 4.19
C PRO A 75 0.27 14.44 3.89
N PHE A 76 1.08 14.47 2.84
CA PHE A 76 1.97 13.40 2.42
C PHE A 76 3.43 13.80 2.63
N PRO A 77 4.30 12.87 3.06
CA PRO A 77 5.72 13.14 3.14
C PRO A 77 6.32 13.27 1.73
N ASP A 78 7.30 14.15 1.61
CA ASP A 78 7.95 14.48 0.32
C ASP A 78 8.67 13.25 -0.29
N TRP A 79 9.42 12.47 0.51
CA TRP A 79 10.36 11.45 0.00
C TRP A 79 10.09 10.01 0.47
N GLY A 80 9.03 9.77 1.23
CA GLY A 80 8.80 8.50 1.90
C GLY A 80 8.54 8.64 3.38
N TYR A 81 7.96 7.60 3.97
CA TYR A 81 7.89 7.50 5.42
C TYR A 81 9.22 6.93 5.94
N GLU A 82 9.70 7.45 7.07
CA GLU A 82 10.84 6.81 7.74
C GLU A 82 10.54 5.34 8.04
N LYS A 83 11.51 4.46 7.73
CA LYS A 83 11.39 3.01 7.99
C LYS A 83 10.95 2.71 9.43
N SER A 84 11.57 3.39 10.40
CA SER A 84 11.27 3.21 11.83
C SER A 84 9.83 3.59 12.18
N TYR A 85 9.28 4.62 11.52
CA TYR A 85 7.91 5.05 11.68
C TYR A 85 6.93 4.01 11.13
N LEU A 86 7.16 3.52 9.91
CA LEU A 86 6.32 2.50 9.28
C LEU A 86 6.32 1.20 10.09
N GLN A 87 7.48 0.74 10.54
CA GLN A 87 7.59 -0.45 11.38
C GLN A 87 6.80 -0.28 12.69
N LYS A 88 6.96 0.84 13.38
CA LYS A 88 6.19 1.14 14.60
C LYS A 88 4.68 1.13 14.34
N ARG A 89 4.24 1.69 13.22
CA ARG A 89 2.83 1.71 12.84
C ARG A 89 2.31 0.31 12.55
N MET A 90 3.01 -0.47 11.73
CA MET A 90 2.64 -1.85 11.40
C MET A 90 2.54 -2.72 12.66
N MET A 91 3.53 -2.64 13.56
CA MET A 91 3.48 -3.34 14.84
C MET A 91 2.27 -2.91 15.68
N ARG A 92 1.94 -1.62 15.75
CA ARG A 92 0.75 -1.14 16.47
C ARG A 92 -0.54 -1.66 15.85
N TRP A 93 -0.62 -1.74 14.53
CA TRP A 93 -1.77 -2.28 13.82
C TRP A 93 -1.99 -3.76 14.15
N GLN A 94 -0.92 -4.55 14.08
CA GLN A 94 -0.96 -6.00 14.29
C GLN A 94 -1.21 -6.41 15.75
N ARG A 95 -1.04 -5.49 16.72
CA ARG A 95 -1.31 -5.76 18.15
C ARG A 95 -2.78 -5.99 18.48
N LEU A 96 -3.70 -5.51 17.64
CA LEU A 96 -5.13 -5.63 17.90
C LEU A 96 -5.79 -6.56 16.86
N PRO A 97 -6.76 -7.40 17.26
CA PRO A 97 -7.59 -8.15 16.34
C PRO A 97 -8.30 -7.25 15.32
N ARG A 98 -8.43 -7.71 14.06
CA ARG A 98 -9.03 -6.94 12.95
C ARG A 98 -10.39 -6.34 13.28
N TRP A 99 -11.26 -7.09 13.96
CA TRP A 99 -12.61 -6.61 14.31
C TRP A 99 -12.59 -5.39 15.25
N GLN A 100 -11.61 -5.30 16.16
CA GLN A 100 -11.51 -4.16 17.10
C GLN A 100 -11.18 -2.86 16.38
N HIS A 101 -10.48 -2.95 15.25
CA HIS A 101 -10.16 -1.78 14.43
C HIS A 101 -11.41 -1.11 13.85
N TYR A 102 -12.50 -1.85 13.64
CA TYR A 102 -13.76 -1.32 13.09
C TYR A 102 -14.68 -0.69 14.14
N LEU A 103 -14.34 -0.78 15.44
CA LEU A 103 -15.05 -0.05 16.50
C LEU A 103 -14.80 1.47 16.42
N ASN A 104 -13.77 1.90 15.68
CA ASN A 104 -13.49 3.31 15.49
C ASN A 104 -14.29 3.86 14.29
N PRO A 105 -15.30 4.73 14.51
CA PRO A 105 -16.15 5.23 13.43
C PRO A 105 -15.39 6.07 12.40
N VAL A 106 -14.29 6.72 12.79
CA VAL A 106 -13.44 7.49 11.87
C VAL A 106 -12.83 6.58 10.81
N ARG A 107 -12.53 5.32 11.16
CA ARG A 107 -11.99 4.34 10.21
C ARG A 107 -13.04 3.87 9.21
N LEU A 108 -14.30 3.79 9.60
CA LEU A 108 -15.39 3.43 8.69
C LEU A 108 -15.53 4.46 7.57
N VAL A 109 -15.34 5.75 7.89
CA VAL A 109 -15.35 6.85 6.91
C VAL A 109 -14.06 6.90 6.09
N GLY A 110 -12.91 6.76 6.76
CA GLY A 110 -11.62 6.91 6.11
C GLY A 110 -11.18 5.72 5.24
N TYR A 111 -11.71 4.53 5.50
CA TYR A 111 -11.35 3.33 4.74
C TYR A 111 -11.79 3.39 3.26
N PRO A 112 -13.03 3.78 2.92
CA PRO A 112 -13.41 4.05 1.52
C PRO A 112 -12.47 5.03 0.82
N ILE A 113 -12.03 6.08 1.52
CA ILE A 113 -11.11 7.07 0.96
C ILE A 113 -9.75 6.42 0.67
N ALA A 114 -9.17 5.74 1.67
CA ALA A 114 -7.92 4.98 1.51
C ALA A 114 -8.00 3.96 0.36
N TYR A 115 -9.14 3.28 0.24
CA TYR A 115 -9.42 2.33 -0.82
C TYR A 115 -9.36 2.98 -2.20
N LEU A 116 -10.05 4.11 -2.40
CA LEU A 116 -10.05 4.83 -3.67
C LEU A 116 -8.63 5.27 -4.07
N PHE A 117 -7.85 5.81 -3.13
CA PHE A 117 -6.45 6.20 -3.36
C PHE A 117 -5.55 5.00 -3.70
N SER A 118 -5.90 3.79 -3.27
CA SER A 118 -5.13 2.59 -3.57
C SER A 118 -5.39 1.98 -4.95
N LEU A 119 -6.49 2.36 -5.63
CA LEU A 119 -6.95 1.66 -6.84
C LEU A 119 -5.92 1.67 -7.97
N SER A 120 -5.37 2.85 -8.30
CA SER A 120 -4.37 2.99 -9.37
C SER A 120 -3.11 2.18 -9.08
N LEU A 121 -2.60 2.29 -7.84
CA LEU A 121 -1.45 1.53 -7.35
C LEU A 121 -1.70 0.02 -7.48
N ARG A 122 -2.80 -0.47 -6.91
CA ARG A 122 -3.14 -1.91 -6.91
C ARG A 122 -3.29 -2.44 -8.32
N HIS A 123 -3.89 -1.67 -9.24
CA HIS A 123 -4.02 -2.09 -10.63
C HIS A 123 -2.65 -2.22 -11.33
N LYS A 124 -1.79 -1.20 -11.22
CA LYS A 124 -0.44 -1.21 -11.80
C LYS A 124 0.44 -2.31 -11.20
N LEU A 125 0.37 -2.49 -9.89
CA LEU A 125 1.14 -3.51 -9.17
C LEU A 125 0.65 -4.93 -9.51
N LYS A 126 -0.68 -5.13 -9.60
CA LYS A 126 -1.26 -6.39 -10.07
C LYS A 126 -0.80 -6.73 -11.49
N ALA A 127 -0.87 -5.76 -12.40
CA ALA A 127 -0.41 -5.95 -13.76
C ALA A 127 1.08 -6.35 -13.80
N ALA A 128 1.94 -5.63 -13.07
CA ALA A 128 3.36 -5.96 -12.98
C ALA A 128 3.60 -7.35 -12.36
N TYR A 129 2.85 -7.73 -11.32
CA TYR A 129 2.95 -9.04 -10.67
C TYR A 129 2.71 -10.19 -11.67
N PHE A 130 1.67 -10.09 -12.51
CA PHE A 130 1.36 -11.13 -13.50
C PHE A 130 2.23 -11.07 -14.75
N SER A 131 2.69 -9.89 -15.19
CA SER A 131 3.59 -9.76 -16.34
C SER A 131 4.96 -10.41 -16.12
N GLN A 132 5.37 -10.58 -14.86
CA GLN A 132 6.61 -11.29 -14.52
C GLN A 132 6.46 -12.83 -14.58
N THR A 133 5.25 -13.37 -14.83
CA THR A 133 5.04 -14.81 -14.94
C THR A 133 5.85 -15.32 -16.14
N PRO A 134 6.90 -16.15 -15.94
CA PRO A 134 7.58 -16.74 -17.07
C PRO A 134 6.54 -17.50 -17.88
N THR A 135 6.33 -17.08 -19.12
CA THR A 135 5.46 -17.79 -20.04
C THR A 135 6.04 -19.21 -20.17
N ASN A 136 5.21 -20.26 -20.20
CA ASN A 136 5.68 -21.65 -20.36
C ASN A 136 6.64 -21.87 -21.56
N ALA A 137 6.70 -20.91 -22.49
CA ALA A 137 7.67 -20.85 -23.58
C ALA A 137 9.15 -20.68 -23.14
N GLU A 138 9.42 -20.10 -21.98
CA GLU A 138 10.80 -19.90 -21.46
C GLU A 138 11.31 -21.13 -20.68
N LEU A 139 10.41 -21.84 -19.99
CA LEU A 139 10.75 -23.08 -19.27
C LEU A 139 11.06 -24.24 -20.22
N GLY A 140 10.50 -24.25 -21.44
CA GLY A 140 10.78 -25.27 -22.46
C GLY A 140 12.10 -25.09 -23.22
N ARG A 141 12.80 -23.96 -23.05
CA ARG A 141 14.09 -23.68 -23.73
C ARG A 141 15.32 -23.96 -22.87
N SER A 142 15.15 -24.23 -21.57
CA SER A 142 16.26 -24.51 -20.65
C SER A 142 16.54 -26.00 -20.44
N THR A 143 15.82 -26.89 -21.14
CA THR A 143 15.94 -28.35 -21.02
C THR A 143 16.38 -29.05 -22.31
N LEU A 144 16.97 -28.31 -23.27
CA LEU A 144 17.57 -28.86 -24.48
C LEU A 144 19.04 -28.45 -24.59
#